data_AF-A0A432I9S2-F1
#
_entry.id   AF-A0A432I9S2-F1
#
_cell.length_a   1.000
_cell.length_b   1.000
_cell.length_c   1.000
_cell.angle_alpha   90.00
_cell.angle_beta   90.00
_cell.angle_gamma   90.00
#
_symmetry.space_group_name_H-M   'P 1'
#
loop_
_entity.id
_entity.type
_entity.pdbx_description
1 polymer ?
#
loop_
_entity_poly.entity_id
_entity_poly.type
_entity_poly.pdbx_seq_one_letter_code
_entity_poly.pdbx_strand_id
1 'polypeptide(L)' 'YKKAILITSATHMKRSVYIFEKVGVEVIPNPTGYISGYKKYGIDSYLPNFANSMGITAAIWEYIGLLFYRLK' A
#
# COMPACT_ATOMS: atom_id res chain seq x y z
N TYR A 1 -16.47 -17.71 9.02
CA TYR A 1 -15.07 -17.47 9.43
C TYR A 1 -14.98 -16.07 10.04
N LYS A 2 -14.49 -15.90 11.27
CA LYS A 2 -14.53 -14.59 11.98
C LYS A 2 -13.23 -13.78 11.89
N LYS A 3 -12.09 -14.41 11.57
CA LYS A 3 -10.78 -13.75 11.49
C LYS A 3 -9.90 -14.41 10.43
N ALA A 4 -9.19 -13.63 9.61
CA ALA A 4 -8.35 -14.12 8.52
C ALA A 4 -6.99 -13.39 8.47
N ILE A 5 -5.93 -14.11 8.10
CA ILE A 5 -4.62 -13.50 7.81
C ILE A 5 -4.62 -13.08 6.34
N LEU A 6 -4.36 -11.80 6.08
CA LEU A 6 -4.30 -11.26 4.73
C LEU A 6 -2.84 -11.12 4.29
N ILE A 7 -2.48 -11.92 3.29
CA ILE A 7 -1.16 -11.89 2.66
C ILE A 7 -1.31 -11.20 1.30
N THR A 8 -0.72 -10.02 1.15
CA THR A 8 -0.69 -9.28 -0.11
C THR A 8 0.49 -8.31 -0.13
N SER A 9 0.77 -7.71 -1.29
CA SER A 9 1.82 -6.72 -1.45
C SER A 9 1.63 -5.55 -0.48
N ALA A 10 2.71 -5.10 0.15
CA ALA A 10 2.73 -4.02 1.12
C ALA A 10 2.13 -2.72 0.58
N THR A 11 2.32 -2.47 -0.72
CA THR A 11 1.70 -1.35 -1.43
C THR A 11 0.18 -1.38 -1.35
N HIS A 12 -0.45 -2.53 -1.59
CA HIS A 12 -1.91 -2.68 -1.65
C HIS A 12 -2.56 -3.02 -0.29
N MET A 13 -1.75 -3.26 0.74
CA MET A 13 -2.24 -3.78 2.02
C MET A 13 -3.32 -2.88 2.62
N LYS A 14 -3.12 -1.56 2.60
CA LYS A 14 -4.07 -0.60 3.19
C LYS A 14 -5.45 -0.70 2.54
N ARG A 15 -5.50 -0.78 1.22
CA ARG A 15 -6.75 -0.91 0.46
C ARG A 15 -7.41 -2.26 0.69
N SER A 16 -6.63 -3.34 0.69
CA SER A 16 -7.17 -4.69 0.90
C SER A 16 -7.77 -4.86 2.29
N VAL A 17 -7.08 -4.41 3.35
CA VAL A 17 -7.62 -4.44 4.73
C VAL A 17 -8.96 -3.70 4.80
N TYR A 18 -9.01 -2.48 4.26
CA TYR A 18 -10.24 -1.68 4.24
C TYR A 18 -11.42 -2.40 3.57
N ILE A 19 -11.19 -3.09 2.45
CA ILE A 19 -12.23 -3.83 1.75
C ILE A 19 -12.73 -5.01 2.59
N PHE A 20 -11.83 -5.80 3.18
CA PHE A 20 -12.19 -6.95 4.00
C PHE A 20 -12.93 -6.55 5.29
N GLU A 21 -12.50 -5.46 5.94
CA GLU A 21 -13.20 -4.90 7.10
C GLU A 21 -14.60 -4.39 6.73
N LYS A 22 -14.77 -3.75 5.57
CA LYS A 22 -16.09 -3.29 5.07
C LYS A 22 -17.07 -4.45 4.82
N VAL A 23 -16.56 -5.64 4.53
CA VAL A 23 -17.36 -6.88 4.33
C VAL A 23 -17.57 -7.64 5.66
N GLY A 24 -17.06 -7.13 6.79
CA GLY A 24 -17.26 -7.70 8.12
C GLY A 24 -16.30 -8.83 8.48
N VAL A 25 -15.14 -8.91 7.80
CA VAL A 25 -14.07 -9.88 8.10
C VAL A 25 -13.00 -9.17 8.94
N GLU A 26 -12.70 -9.72 10.12
CA GLU A 26 -11.57 -9.24 10.93
C GLU A 26 -10.25 -9.71 10.30
N VAL A 27 -9.34 -8.78 10.01
CA VAL A 27 -8.15 -9.05 9.19
C VAL A 27 -6.88 -8.86 10.01
N ILE A 28 -5.95 -9.83 9.93
CA ILE A 28 -4.59 -9.69 10.41
C ILE A 28 -3.71 -9.39 9.20
N PRO A 29 -3.22 -8.15 9.02
CA PRO A 29 -2.40 -7.79 7.86
C PRO A 29 -1.01 -8.43 7.97
N ASN A 30 -0.57 -9.10 6.91
CA ASN A 30 0.79 -9.62 6.76
C ASN A 30 1.39 -9.14 5.42
N PRO A 31 1.95 -7.92 5.37
CA PRO A 31 2.36 -7.29 4.12
C PRO A 31 3.66 -7.89 3.61
N THR A 32 3.71 -8.22 2.33
CA THR A 32 4.89 -8.81 1.67
C THR A 32 5.37 -7.91 0.52
N GLY A 33 6.61 -8.08 0.04
CA GLY A 33 7.09 -7.33 -1.13
C GLY A 33 7.22 -5.82 -0.90
N TYR A 34 7.82 -5.41 0.22
CA TYR A 34 8.16 -4.01 0.49
C TYR A 34 9.10 -3.47 -0.60
N ILE A 35 8.64 -2.45 -1.34
CA ILE A 35 9.41 -1.81 -2.42
C ILE A 35 10.45 -0.84 -1.84
N SER A 36 10.24 -0.36 -0.61
CA SER A 36 11.19 0.46 0.13
C SER A 36 11.56 -0.21 1.46
N GLY A 37 12.85 -0.18 1.79
CA GLY A 37 13.38 -0.56 3.10
C GLY A 37 13.92 0.66 3.85
N TYR A 38 14.51 0.44 5.02
CA TYR A 38 15.20 1.48 5.80
C TYR A 38 16.48 1.95 5.06
N LYS A 39 16.33 2.82 4.06
CA LYS A 39 17.46 3.54 3.45
C LYS A 39 17.70 4.82 4.24
N LYS A 40 18.96 5.12 4.54
CA LYS A 40 19.37 6.46 4.99
C LYS A 40 19.08 7.44 3.85
N TYR A 41 18.22 8.42 4.13
CA TYR A 41 17.91 9.48 3.18
C TYR A 41 19.07 10.49 3.17
N GLY A 42 19.68 10.67 2.00
CA GLY A 42 20.65 11.73 1.72
C GLY A 42 20.02 12.84 0.87
N ILE A 43 20.76 13.91 0.59
CA ILE A 43 20.31 15.00 -0.30
C ILE A 43 20.03 14.48 -1.72
N ASP A 44 20.80 13.49 -2.16
CA ASP A 44 20.63 12.74 -3.41
C ASP A 44 19.33 11.93 -3.46
N SER A 45 18.75 11.56 -2.31
CA SER A 45 17.48 10.83 -2.24
C SER A 45 16.26 11.69 -2.59
N TYR A 46 16.41 13.01 -2.60
CA TYR A 46 15.38 13.97 -3.04
C TYR A 46 15.46 14.28 -4.54
N LEU A 47 16.54 13.85 -5.20
CA LEU A 47 16.64 14.01 -6.65
C LEU A 47 15.70 13.03 -7.35
N PRO A 48 14.98 13.48 -8.40
CA PRO A 48 14.05 12.63 -9.12
C PRO A 48 14.81 11.51 -9.83
N ASN A 49 14.79 10.32 -9.25
CA ASN A 49 15.35 9.12 -9.88
C ASN A 49 14.28 8.48 -10.77
N PHE A 50 14.48 8.55 -12.09
CA PHE A 50 13.57 7.99 -13.09
C PHE A 50 13.36 6.47 -12.93
N ALA A 51 14.29 5.75 -12.30
CA ALA A 51 14.14 4.33 -11.99
C ALA A 51 13.04 4.04 -10.95
N ASN A 52 12.66 5.03 -10.12
CA ASN A 52 11.59 4.89 -9.12
C ASN A 52 10.19 5.30 -9.65
N SER A 53 10.10 5.71 -10.92
CA SER A 53 8.85 6.17 -11.56
C SER A 53 7.71 5.16 -11.47
N MET A 54 8.00 3.87 -11.56
CA MET A 54 6.99 2.80 -11.43
C MET A 54 6.36 2.77 -10.03
N GLY A 55 7.16 2.98 -8.98
CA GLY A 55 6.66 3.06 -7.60
C GLY A 55 5.79 4.30 -7.35
N ILE A 56 6.16 5.43 -7.97
CA ILE A 56 5.38 6.68 -7.90
C ILE A 56 4.02 6.49 -8.59
N THR A 57 3.99 5.91 -9.78
CA THR A 57 2.75 5.62 -10.50
C THR A 57 1.85 4.69 -9.69
N ALA A 58 2.39 3.61 -9.13
CA ALA A 58 1.63 2.68 -8.28
C ALA A 58 1.07 3.38 -7.03
N ALA A 59 1.85 4.25 -6.38
CA ALA A 59 1.39 5.02 -5.23
C ALA A 59 0.25 5.99 -5.61
N ILE A 60 0.37 6.71 -6.72
CA ILE A 60 -0.68 7.62 -7.20
C ILE A 60 -2.00 6.87 -7.43
N TRP A 61 -1.96 5.72 -8.10
CA TRP A 61 -3.15 4.89 -8.30
C TRP A 61 -3.76 4.37 -6.99
N GLU A 62 -2.92 3.98 -6.03
CA GLU A 62 -3.35 3.62 -4.68
C GLU A 62 -4.03 4.78 -3.94
N TYR A 63 -3.48 5.99 -4.01
CA TYR A 63 -4.08 7.19 -3.40
C TYR A 63 -5.42 7.56 -4.05
N ILE A 64 -5.51 7.50 -5.38
CA ILE A 64 -6.76 7.75 -6.11
C ILE A 64 -7.80 6.70 -5.72
N GLY A 65 -7.43 5.42 -5.68
CA GLY A 65 -8.31 4.34 -5.26
C GLY A 65 -8.82 4.54 -3.84
N LEU A 66 -7.94 4.89 -2.89
CA LEU A 66 -8.32 5.17 -1.51
C LEU A 66 -9.25 6.39 -1.40
N LEU A 67 -8.98 7.46 -2.16
CA LEU A 67 -9.81 8.67 -2.18
C LEU A 67 -11.22 8.37 -2.71
N PHE A 68 -11.31 7.60 -3.81
CA PHE A 68 -12.59 7.19 -4.38
C PHE A 68 -13.42 6.35 -3.38
N TYR A 69 -12.79 5.42 -2.68
CA TYR A 69 -13.45 4.63 -1.64
C TYR A 69 -13.82 5.44 -0.39
N ARG A 70 -13.14 6.55 -0.11
CA ARG A 70 -13.47 7.44 1.02
C ARG A 70 -14.64 8.38 0.72
N LEU A 71 -14.85 8.72 -0.55
CA LEU A 71 -15.95 9.58 -1.01
C LEU A 71 -17.26 8.80 -1.24
N LYS A 72 -17.22 7.46 -1.17
CA LYS A 72 -18.37 6.57 -1.41
C LYS A 72 -18.70 5.69 -0.20
#